data_AF-A0A7C2AWW2-F1
#
_entry.id   AF-A0A7C2AWW2-F1
#
_cell.length_a   1.000
_cell.length_b   1.000
_cell.length_c   1.000
_cell.angle_alpha   90.00
_cell.angle_beta   90.00
_cell.angle_gamma   90.00
#
_symmetry.space_group_name_H-M   'P 1'
#
loop_
_entity.id
_entity.type
_entity.pdbx_description
1 polymer ?
#
loop_
_entity_poly.entity_id
_entity_poly.type
_entity_poly.pdbx_seq_one_letter_code
_entity_poly.pdbx_strand_id
1 'polypeptide(L)'
;MVRSKEIWDEVIRSGSKSGFTISQATLQAPLGTISFLMGMDSTGIEPFFSLISYKSMVGGGFEKLINESVLESLINLGYSNNVADNIYSYMLKNGSIEGAPGLIDGHLPIFDCAMPSGPSNRYLSPIAHLLMMSAIQPLISCGISKTVNMPNTVTIEEIQDTYSKAWDLGLKCVALYRDGCKKSQPLTTKKKDENQYKTPRRRLPENRFGITHQFDISGNKGYITTNTFDDGTLGEVYLRLGKSGSTIEGLINGFTKLLSTSIQYGVPIDKLIRSFINTKFEPNGFTKNSKIKTTSSILDYLFKHIDIMYCNGENSGLNFEIKRDDIPDQSFSIDAPSCSNCGSLTYRNGSCYLCRNCGTSGGCS
;
A
#
# COMPACT_ATOMS: atom_id res chain seq x y z
N MET A 1 -44.11 0.99 13.69
CA MET A 1 -43.52 1.40 14.98
C MET A 1 -44.18 0.72 16.20
N VAL A 2 -45.51 0.57 16.25
CA VAL A 2 -46.23 -0.06 17.39
C VAL A 2 -45.65 -1.44 17.78
N ARG A 3 -45.52 -2.35 16.82
CA ARG A 3 -44.94 -3.68 17.05
C ARG A 3 -43.50 -3.67 17.56
N SER A 4 -42.67 -2.71 17.13
CA SER A 4 -41.28 -2.60 17.61
C SER A 4 -41.23 -2.18 19.08
N LYS A 5 -42.13 -1.27 19.49
CA LYS A 5 -42.24 -0.85 20.88
C LYS A 5 -42.69 -2.01 21.77
N GLU A 6 -43.71 -2.76 21.35
CA GLU A 6 -44.21 -3.93 22.08
C GLU A 6 -43.13 -5.00 22.29
N ILE A 7 -42.32 -5.28 21.27
CA ILE A 7 -41.20 -6.22 21.36
C ILE A 7 -40.17 -5.72 22.39
N TRP A 8 -39.80 -4.44 22.35
CA TRP A 8 -38.85 -3.90 23.33
C TRP A 8 -39.42 -3.87 24.76
N ASP A 9 -40.71 -3.59 24.93
CA ASP A 9 -41.39 -3.69 26.22
C ASP A 9 -41.36 -5.13 26.77
N GLU A 10 -41.49 -6.13 25.91
CA GLU A 10 -41.33 -7.55 26.27
C GLU A 10 -39.88 -7.89 26.64
N VAL A 11 -38.90 -7.42 25.87
CA VAL A 11 -37.47 -7.60 26.17
C VAL A 11 -37.13 -7.03 27.54
N ILE A 12 -37.60 -5.82 27.86
CA ILE A 12 -37.39 -5.21 29.17
C ILE A 12 -38.07 -6.02 30.28
N ARG A 13 -39.32 -6.45 30.08
CA ARG A 13 -40.08 -7.23 31.07
C ARG A 13 -39.42 -8.59 31.37
N SER A 14 -38.96 -9.28 30.34
CA SER A 14 -38.29 -10.57 30.45
C SER A 14 -36.89 -10.43 31.06
N GLY A 15 -36.07 -9.52 30.52
CA GLY A 15 -34.71 -9.28 30.99
C GLY A 15 -34.64 -8.71 32.42
N SER A 16 -35.68 -7.99 32.89
CA SER A 16 -35.75 -7.56 34.29
C SER A 16 -35.90 -8.72 35.28
N LYS A 17 -36.44 -9.87 34.85
CA LYS A 17 -36.58 -11.08 35.69
C LYS A 17 -35.37 -11.99 35.61
N SER A 18 -34.80 -12.13 34.41
CA SER A 18 -33.75 -13.14 34.13
C SER A 18 -32.35 -12.55 33.96
N GLY A 19 -32.22 -11.23 33.93
CA GLY A 19 -30.98 -10.53 33.59
C GLY A 19 -30.76 -10.42 32.07
N PHE A 20 -29.77 -9.60 31.68
CA PHE A 20 -29.34 -9.44 30.29
C PHE A 20 -27.91 -9.98 30.15
N THR A 21 -27.70 -10.96 29.27
CA THR A 21 -26.35 -11.49 28.98
C THR A 21 -25.53 -10.56 28.09
N ILE A 22 -26.19 -9.81 27.20
CA ILE A 22 -25.58 -8.92 26.22
C ILE A 22 -25.90 -7.48 26.61
N SER A 23 -24.87 -6.68 26.88
CA SER A 23 -25.03 -5.26 27.27
C SER A 23 -25.32 -4.35 26.07
N GLN A 24 -24.87 -4.72 24.87
CA GLN A 24 -25.17 -4.02 23.62
C GLN A 24 -25.38 -5.04 22.48
N ALA A 25 -26.56 -5.00 21.87
CA ALA A 25 -26.99 -6.05 20.94
C ALA A 25 -26.73 -5.72 19.46
N THR A 26 -26.71 -4.43 19.09
CA THR A 26 -26.69 -4.00 17.69
C THR A 26 -25.63 -2.95 17.40
N LEU A 27 -24.88 -3.15 16.31
CA LEU A 27 -23.88 -2.26 15.75
C LEU A 27 -23.90 -2.38 14.23
N GLN A 28 -23.79 -1.26 13.51
CA GLN A 28 -23.59 -1.28 12.06
C GLN A 28 -22.09 -1.17 11.75
N ALA A 29 -21.50 -2.29 11.35
CA ALA A 29 -20.09 -2.38 10.96
C ALA A 29 -19.89 -1.98 9.48
N PRO A 30 -18.67 -1.60 9.07
CA PRO A 30 -18.36 -1.46 7.65
C PRO A 30 -18.27 -2.85 7.01
N LEU A 31 -19.05 -3.12 5.96
CA LEU A 31 -19.11 -4.45 5.35
C LEU A 31 -18.29 -4.57 4.06
N GLY A 32 -17.37 -3.64 3.79
CA GLY A 32 -16.63 -3.53 2.52
C GLY A 32 -16.26 -4.84 1.85
N THR A 33 -15.42 -5.69 2.48
CA THR A 33 -15.00 -6.96 1.86
C THR A 33 -16.11 -8.01 1.81
N ILE A 34 -16.96 -8.06 2.84
CA ILE A 34 -18.00 -9.10 2.99
C ILE A 34 -19.14 -8.85 1.99
N SER A 35 -19.53 -7.59 1.77
CA SER A 35 -20.59 -7.24 0.82
C SER A 35 -20.21 -7.71 -0.59
N PHE A 36 -18.95 -7.53 -0.99
CA PHE A 36 -18.47 -8.06 -2.28
C PHE A 36 -18.52 -9.57 -2.34
N LEU A 37 -18.07 -10.27 -1.29
CA LEU A 37 -18.12 -11.73 -1.25
C LEU A 37 -19.56 -12.25 -1.37
N MET A 38 -20.52 -11.52 -0.81
CA MET A 38 -21.94 -11.86 -0.83
C MET A 38 -22.67 -11.37 -2.10
N GLY A 39 -21.97 -10.72 -3.04
CA GLY A 39 -22.60 -10.15 -4.24
C GLY A 39 -23.59 -9.01 -3.91
N MET A 40 -23.37 -8.30 -2.81
CA MET A 40 -24.21 -7.20 -2.38
C MET A 40 -23.78 -5.90 -3.07
N ASP A 41 -24.78 -5.19 -3.56
CA ASP A 41 -24.71 -3.92 -4.27
C ASP A 41 -24.22 -2.74 -3.40
N SER A 42 -24.49 -2.80 -2.09
CA SER A 42 -24.05 -1.79 -1.10
C SER A 42 -23.29 -2.43 0.08
N THR A 43 -22.44 -1.63 0.71
CA THR A 43 -21.54 -1.97 1.83
C THR A 43 -22.21 -1.83 3.21
N GLY A 44 -23.53 -1.65 3.25
CA GLY A 44 -24.32 -1.50 4.47
C GLY A 44 -25.52 -0.60 4.25
N ILE A 45 -25.72 0.36 5.15
CA ILE A 45 -26.73 1.42 4.98
C ILE A 45 -26.22 2.56 4.07
N GLU A 46 -25.14 2.36 3.34
CA GLU A 46 -24.56 3.39 2.48
C GLU A 46 -25.42 3.57 1.23
N PRO A 47 -25.66 4.80 0.75
CA PRO A 47 -26.13 4.94 -0.62
C PRO A 47 -25.01 4.42 -1.53
N PHE A 48 -25.38 4.01 -2.74
CA PHE A 48 -24.41 3.62 -3.75
C PHE A 48 -23.33 4.70 -3.91
N PHE A 49 -22.08 4.28 -4.03
CA PHE A 49 -20.97 5.19 -4.22
C PHE A 49 -21.13 5.98 -5.53
N SER A 50 -21.42 5.28 -6.62
CA SER A 50 -21.86 5.79 -7.92
C SER A 50 -22.57 4.67 -8.69
N LEU A 51 -23.34 5.01 -9.73
CA LEU A 51 -24.02 4.00 -10.57
C LEU A 51 -23.03 3.04 -11.25
N ILE A 52 -21.86 3.56 -11.61
CA ILE A 52 -20.72 2.80 -12.10
C ILE A 52 -19.49 3.25 -11.31
N SER A 53 -18.76 2.31 -10.71
CA SER A 53 -17.53 2.59 -9.95
C SER A 53 -16.41 1.62 -10.33
N TYR A 54 -15.19 2.02 -10.01
CA TYR A 54 -13.98 1.23 -10.30
C TYR A 54 -13.21 0.98 -9.01
N LYS A 55 -13.00 -0.29 -8.71
CA LYS A 55 -12.27 -0.75 -7.53
C LYS A 55 -10.84 -1.11 -7.89
N SER A 56 -9.86 -0.53 -7.18
CA SER A 56 -8.45 -0.91 -7.35
C SER A 56 -8.15 -2.25 -6.70
N MET A 57 -7.51 -3.15 -7.44
CA MET A 57 -7.12 -4.47 -6.94
C MET A 57 -5.70 -4.45 -6.36
N VAL A 58 -5.44 -5.30 -5.35
CA VAL A 58 -4.13 -5.39 -4.66
C VAL A 58 -2.99 -5.77 -5.62
N GLY A 59 -3.28 -6.52 -6.68
CA GLY A 59 -2.33 -6.89 -7.74
C GLY A 59 -2.21 -5.90 -8.89
N GLY A 60 -2.85 -4.72 -8.80
CA GLY A 60 -3.00 -3.80 -9.92
C GLY A 60 -4.24 -4.08 -10.78
N GLY A 61 -4.63 -3.11 -11.61
CA GLY A 61 -5.87 -3.15 -12.39
C GLY A 61 -7.11 -2.68 -11.62
N PHE A 62 -8.23 -2.64 -12.33
CA PHE A 62 -9.51 -2.18 -11.81
C PHE A 62 -10.64 -3.16 -12.10
N GLU A 63 -11.48 -3.40 -11.11
CA GLU A 63 -12.75 -4.09 -11.29
C GLU A 63 -13.86 -3.06 -11.45
N LYS A 64 -14.65 -3.17 -12.54
CA LYS A 64 -15.81 -2.30 -12.79
C LYS A 64 -17.00 -2.86 -12.02
N LEU A 65 -17.52 -2.07 -11.10
CA LEU A 65 -18.73 -2.35 -10.34
C LEU A 65 -19.89 -1.57 -10.97
N ILE A 66 -21.00 -2.25 -11.22
CA ILE A 66 -22.21 -1.70 -11.84
C ILE A 66 -23.34 -1.90 -10.85
N ASN A 67 -24.15 -0.87 -10.64
CA ASN A 67 -25.39 -1.00 -9.87
C ASN A 67 -26.44 -1.75 -10.69
N GLU A 68 -26.70 -3.00 -10.33
CA GLU A 68 -27.65 -3.87 -11.04
C GLU A 68 -29.11 -3.51 -10.74
N SER A 69 -29.35 -2.89 -9.58
CA SER A 69 -30.69 -2.46 -9.12
C SER A 69 -31.33 -1.35 -9.98
N VAL A 70 -30.57 -0.70 -10.87
CA VAL A 70 -31.08 0.41 -11.71
C VAL A 70 -32.21 -0.06 -12.64
N LEU A 71 -32.07 -1.23 -13.25
CA LEU A 71 -33.06 -1.74 -14.20
C LEU A 71 -34.40 -2.02 -13.50
N GLU A 72 -34.37 -2.72 -12.37
CA GLU A 72 -35.55 -3.00 -11.56
C GLU A 72 -36.20 -1.70 -11.04
N SER A 73 -35.38 -0.74 -10.63
CA SER A 73 -35.87 0.58 -10.18
C SER A 73 -36.63 1.32 -11.28
N LEU A 74 -36.15 1.26 -12.53
CA LEU A 74 -36.87 1.84 -13.67
C LEU A 74 -38.21 1.11 -13.92
N ILE A 75 -38.23 -0.23 -13.88
CA ILE A 75 -39.48 -0.97 -14.05
C ILE A 75 -40.50 -0.58 -12.96
N ASN A 76 -40.07 -0.47 -11.71
CA ASN A 76 -40.92 -0.06 -10.58
C ASN A 76 -41.42 1.38 -10.67
N LEU A 77 -40.70 2.26 -11.39
CA LEU A 77 -41.12 3.63 -11.69
C LEU A 77 -42.13 3.70 -12.87
N GLY A 78 -42.49 2.57 -13.46
CA GLY A 78 -43.49 2.47 -14.52
C GLY A 78 -42.93 2.60 -15.94
N TYR A 79 -41.61 2.54 -16.12
CA TYR A 79 -41.03 2.47 -17.46
C TYR A 79 -41.30 1.09 -18.08
N SER A 80 -41.58 1.05 -19.38
CA SER A 80 -41.67 -0.22 -20.10
C SER A 80 -40.29 -0.88 -20.20
N ASN A 81 -40.23 -2.20 -20.28
CA ASN A 81 -38.97 -2.96 -20.35
C ASN A 81 -38.02 -2.42 -21.42
N ASN A 82 -38.52 -2.14 -22.62
CA ASN A 82 -37.71 -1.60 -23.72
C ASN A 82 -37.10 -0.22 -23.39
N VAL A 83 -37.85 0.65 -22.70
CA VAL A 83 -37.35 1.98 -22.31
C VAL A 83 -36.34 1.84 -21.18
N ALA A 84 -36.63 0.99 -20.19
CA ALA A 84 -35.73 0.72 -19.08
C ALA A 84 -34.38 0.14 -19.56
N ASP A 85 -34.41 -0.83 -20.49
CA ASP A 85 -33.22 -1.42 -21.10
C ASP A 85 -32.40 -0.40 -21.89
N ASN A 86 -33.06 0.51 -22.62
CA ASN A 86 -32.39 1.57 -23.35
C ASN A 86 -31.69 2.57 -22.41
N ILE A 87 -32.35 2.95 -21.32
CA ILE A 87 -31.79 3.83 -20.30
C ILE A 87 -30.62 3.15 -19.58
N TYR A 88 -30.77 1.87 -19.23
CA TYR A 88 -29.71 1.09 -18.60
C TYR A 88 -28.49 0.94 -19.52
N SER A 89 -28.71 0.63 -20.80
CA SER A 89 -27.66 0.57 -21.82
C SER A 89 -26.96 1.90 -22.03
N TYR A 90 -27.71 3.01 -21.98
CA TYR A 90 -27.14 4.37 -22.01
C TYR A 90 -26.22 4.60 -20.81
N MET A 91 -26.66 4.23 -19.59
CA MET A 91 -25.86 4.34 -18.38
C MET A 91 -24.55 3.54 -18.48
N LEU A 92 -24.61 2.29 -18.96
CA LEU A 92 -23.43 1.44 -19.13
C LEU A 92 -22.36 2.05 -20.04
N LYS A 93 -22.80 2.78 -21.08
CA LYS A 93 -21.93 3.46 -22.05
C LYS A 93 -21.38 4.78 -21.52
N ASN A 94 -22.22 5.60 -20.88
CA ASN A 94 -21.88 6.98 -20.54
C ASN A 94 -21.37 7.15 -19.09
N GLY A 95 -21.53 6.14 -18.22
CA GLY A 95 -21.16 6.24 -16.81
C GLY A 95 -22.20 6.95 -15.93
N SER A 96 -23.26 7.48 -16.53
CA SER A 96 -24.37 8.17 -15.87
C SER A 96 -25.67 7.97 -16.64
N ILE A 97 -26.78 8.07 -15.92
CA ILE A 97 -28.14 8.02 -16.46
C ILE A 97 -28.63 9.41 -16.93
N GLU A 98 -27.92 10.49 -16.58
CA GLU A 98 -28.28 11.86 -16.97
C GLU A 98 -28.28 12.02 -18.49
N GLY A 99 -29.39 12.51 -19.04
CA GLY A 99 -29.55 12.68 -20.49
C GLY A 99 -29.89 11.39 -21.26
N ALA A 100 -30.20 10.30 -20.56
CA ALA A 100 -30.65 9.06 -21.20
C ALA A 100 -31.99 9.29 -21.95
N PRO A 101 -32.08 8.91 -23.24
CA PRO A 101 -33.32 9.04 -24.00
C PRO A 101 -34.46 8.26 -23.35
N GLY A 102 -35.58 8.95 -23.10
CA GLY A 102 -36.77 8.35 -22.49
C GLY A 102 -36.79 8.37 -20.96
N LEU A 103 -35.72 8.82 -20.29
CA LEU A 103 -35.75 9.09 -18.85
C LEU A 103 -36.55 10.38 -18.58
N ILE A 104 -37.45 10.31 -17.60
CA ILE A 104 -38.19 11.46 -17.08
C ILE A 104 -37.31 12.20 -16.08
N ASP A 105 -37.07 13.50 -16.31
CA ASP A 105 -36.18 14.32 -15.45
C ASP A 105 -36.57 14.31 -13.97
N GLY A 106 -37.86 14.23 -13.66
CA GLY A 106 -38.37 14.13 -12.28
C GLY A 106 -37.95 12.85 -11.55
N HIS A 107 -37.51 11.81 -12.27
CA HIS A 107 -37.00 10.57 -11.68
C HIS A 107 -35.49 10.58 -11.47
N LEU A 108 -34.74 11.56 -12.01
CA LEU A 108 -33.29 11.68 -11.80
C LEU A 108 -32.86 11.64 -10.32
N PRO A 109 -33.53 12.34 -9.38
CA PRO A 109 -33.14 12.32 -7.97
C PRO A 109 -33.09 10.94 -7.32
N ILE A 110 -33.80 9.96 -7.86
CA ILE A 110 -33.84 8.57 -7.35
C ILE A 110 -32.49 7.88 -7.55
N PHE A 111 -31.74 8.30 -8.58
CA PHE A 111 -30.46 7.71 -8.95
C PHE A 111 -29.25 8.51 -8.44
N ASP A 112 -29.47 9.55 -7.62
CA ASP A 112 -28.39 10.32 -7.02
C ASP A 112 -27.59 9.42 -6.04
N CYS A 113 -26.27 9.44 -6.20
CA CYS A 113 -25.34 8.59 -5.45
C CYS A 113 -24.49 9.39 -4.46
N ALA A 114 -23.67 8.72 -3.66
CA ALA A 114 -22.77 9.36 -2.69
C ALA A 114 -21.75 10.30 -3.34
N MET A 115 -21.31 9.98 -4.55
CA MET A 115 -20.31 10.76 -5.30
C MET A 115 -20.86 11.24 -6.65
N PRO A 116 -20.40 12.41 -7.13
CA PRO A 116 -20.72 12.88 -8.47
C PRO A 116 -20.27 11.89 -9.54
N SER A 117 -21.18 11.54 -10.45
CA SER A 117 -20.89 10.60 -11.55
C SER A 117 -21.40 11.05 -12.92
N GLY A 118 -22.30 12.03 -12.99
CA GLY A 118 -22.84 12.59 -14.23
C GLY A 118 -22.33 13.99 -14.58
N PRO A 119 -22.67 14.47 -15.80
CA PRO A 119 -22.25 15.77 -16.32
C PRO A 119 -22.71 16.95 -15.45
N SER A 120 -23.85 16.83 -14.77
CA SER A 120 -24.37 17.88 -13.88
C SER A 120 -23.78 17.83 -12.48
N ASN A 121 -22.86 16.91 -12.20
CA ASN A 121 -22.23 16.69 -10.88
C ASN A 121 -23.25 16.52 -9.74
N ARG A 122 -24.38 15.85 -9.97
CA ARG A 122 -25.36 15.56 -8.93
C ARG A 122 -24.85 14.50 -7.96
N TYR A 123 -25.13 14.69 -6.67
CA TYR A 123 -24.79 13.75 -5.61
C TYR A 123 -25.69 14.00 -4.39
N LEU A 124 -25.78 13.00 -3.51
CA LEU A 124 -26.45 13.11 -2.23
C LEU A 124 -25.66 14.03 -1.30
N SER A 125 -26.33 15.08 -0.81
CA SER A 125 -25.71 16.03 0.11
C SER A 125 -25.24 15.37 1.42
N PRO A 126 -24.23 15.91 2.11
CA PRO A 126 -23.77 15.37 3.39
C PRO A 126 -24.90 15.23 4.43
N ILE A 127 -25.83 16.18 4.46
CA ILE A 127 -26.99 16.12 5.35
C ILE A 127 -27.91 14.94 5.05
N ALA A 128 -28.09 14.56 3.78
CA ALA A 128 -28.88 13.37 3.43
C ALA A 128 -28.27 12.09 4.02
N HIS A 129 -26.94 11.98 4.04
CA HIS A 129 -26.25 10.88 4.71
C HIS A 129 -26.54 10.84 6.22
N LEU A 130 -26.50 12.01 6.88
CA LEU A 130 -26.75 12.11 8.32
C LEU A 130 -28.20 11.79 8.68
N LEU A 131 -29.17 12.27 7.90
CA LEU A 131 -30.60 12.01 8.13
C LEU A 131 -30.91 10.51 8.05
N MET A 132 -30.28 9.81 7.11
CA MET A 132 -30.43 8.36 7.01
C MET A 132 -29.82 7.64 8.21
N MET A 133 -28.64 8.07 8.68
CA MET A 133 -28.04 7.52 9.90
C MET A 133 -28.92 7.77 11.12
N SER A 134 -29.47 8.99 11.25
CA SER A 134 -30.25 9.38 12.43
C SER A 134 -31.58 8.67 12.49
N ALA A 135 -32.17 8.32 11.34
CA ALA A 135 -33.42 7.57 11.27
C ALA A 135 -33.31 6.18 11.94
N ILE A 136 -32.13 5.54 11.86
CA ILE A 136 -31.92 4.20 12.42
C ILE A 136 -31.13 4.19 13.74
N GLN A 137 -30.43 5.27 14.08
CA GLN A 137 -29.60 5.36 15.28
C GLN A 137 -30.34 4.97 16.59
N PRO A 138 -31.65 5.29 16.78
CA PRO A 138 -32.41 4.84 17.95
C PRO A 138 -32.59 3.32 18.06
N LEU A 139 -32.47 2.59 16.94
CA LEU A 139 -32.59 1.13 16.89
C LEU A 139 -31.23 0.42 17.10
N ILE A 140 -30.13 1.19 17.13
CA ILE A 140 -28.77 0.68 17.22
C ILE A 140 -28.18 1.05 18.58
N SER A 141 -27.89 0.04 19.42
CA SER A 141 -27.33 0.25 20.76
C SER A 141 -25.91 0.84 20.71
N CYS A 142 -25.13 0.49 19.69
CA CYS A 142 -23.77 1.00 19.47
C CYS A 142 -23.74 2.12 18.41
N GLY A 143 -22.58 2.29 17.76
CA GLY A 143 -22.38 3.24 16.67
C GLY A 143 -22.71 2.70 15.28
N ILE A 144 -22.69 3.61 14.31
CA ILE A 144 -22.90 3.35 12.89
C ILE A 144 -21.61 3.67 12.14
N SER A 145 -20.95 2.65 11.60
CA SER A 145 -19.70 2.79 10.85
C SER A 145 -19.96 2.98 9.35
N LYS A 146 -20.78 3.98 9.03
CA LYS A 146 -21.10 4.41 7.66
C LYS A 146 -20.39 5.73 7.37
N THR A 147 -19.79 5.83 6.20
CA THR A 147 -19.05 7.03 5.79
C THR A 147 -19.98 8.10 5.19
N VAL A 148 -19.74 9.36 5.55
CA VAL A 148 -20.27 10.55 4.86
C VAL A 148 -19.26 10.91 3.77
N ASN A 149 -19.59 10.58 2.52
CA ASN A 149 -18.75 10.89 1.38
C ASN A 149 -19.01 12.34 0.93
N MET A 150 -17.93 13.02 0.54
CA MET A 150 -17.95 14.41 0.13
C MET A 150 -17.04 14.63 -1.08
N PRO A 151 -17.43 15.46 -2.06
CA PRO A 151 -16.53 15.82 -3.16
C PRO A 151 -15.34 16.64 -2.68
N ASN A 152 -14.29 16.69 -3.50
CA ASN A 152 -13.07 17.43 -3.20
C ASN A 152 -13.28 18.96 -3.14
N THR A 153 -14.39 19.45 -3.68
CA THR A 153 -14.80 20.86 -3.68
C THR A 153 -15.36 21.34 -2.35
N VAL A 154 -15.67 20.42 -1.42
CA VAL A 154 -16.24 20.79 -0.11
C VAL A 154 -15.25 21.59 0.71
N THR A 155 -15.77 22.67 1.29
CA THR A 155 -15.08 23.66 2.14
C THR A 155 -14.87 23.16 3.57
N ILE A 156 -14.07 23.89 4.35
CA ILE A 156 -13.82 23.54 5.76
C ILE A 156 -15.09 23.81 6.58
N GLU A 157 -15.81 24.88 6.25
CA GLU A 157 -17.05 25.30 6.89
C GLU A 157 -18.13 24.25 6.71
N GLU A 158 -18.32 23.71 5.50
CA GLU A 158 -19.28 22.62 5.25
C GLU A 158 -18.93 21.33 6.01
N ILE A 159 -17.64 21.03 6.19
CA ILE A 159 -17.19 19.90 7.01
C ILE A 159 -17.56 20.14 8.48
N GLN A 160 -17.29 21.34 9.00
CA GLN A 160 -17.64 21.73 10.37
C GLN A 160 -19.15 21.64 10.60
N ASP A 161 -19.94 22.22 9.69
CA ASP A 161 -21.40 22.19 9.75
C ASP A 161 -21.95 20.76 9.74
N THR A 162 -21.32 19.87 8.97
CA THR A 162 -21.70 18.44 8.95
C THR A 162 -21.49 17.79 10.32
N TYR A 163 -20.37 18.07 11.00
CA TYR A 163 -20.14 17.55 12.34
C TYR A 163 -21.11 18.12 13.38
N SER A 164 -21.35 19.44 13.35
CA SER A 164 -22.33 20.09 14.23
C SER A 164 -23.72 19.51 14.03
N LYS A 165 -24.13 19.32 12.77
CA LYS A 165 -25.45 18.76 12.45
C LYS A 165 -25.59 17.30 12.84
N ALA A 166 -24.52 16.52 12.76
CA ALA A 166 -24.51 15.15 13.24
C ALA A 166 -24.76 15.06 14.75
N TRP A 167 -24.15 15.98 15.50
CA TRP A 167 -24.36 16.11 16.94
C TRP A 167 -25.81 16.51 17.26
N ASP A 168 -26.38 17.49 16.55
CA ASP A 168 -27.78 17.90 16.71
C ASP A 168 -28.75 16.72 16.46
N LEU A 169 -28.41 15.84 15.51
CA LEU A 169 -29.21 14.67 15.16
C LEU A 169 -29.02 13.48 16.11
N GLY A 170 -28.18 13.61 17.15
CA GLY A 170 -27.97 12.57 18.16
C GLY A 170 -27.17 11.36 17.66
N LEU A 171 -26.36 11.54 16.61
CA LEU A 171 -25.49 10.47 16.11
C LEU A 171 -24.35 10.20 17.08
N LYS A 172 -24.12 8.92 17.38
CA LYS A 172 -23.08 8.50 18.34
C LYS A 172 -21.67 8.57 17.77
N CYS A 173 -21.54 8.44 16.44
CA CYS A 173 -20.29 8.57 15.71
C CYS A 173 -20.56 8.99 14.26
N VAL A 174 -19.59 9.70 13.67
CA VAL A 174 -19.58 10.07 12.26
C VAL A 174 -18.16 9.95 11.71
N ALA A 175 -18.04 9.26 10.58
CA ALA A 175 -16.83 9.22 9.78
C ALA A 175 -17.09 9.95 8.46
N LEU A 176 -16.15 10.81 8.06
CA LEU A 176 -16.24 11.61 6.85
C LEU A 176 -15.08 11.26 5.92
N TYR A 177 -15.36 11.19 4.63
CA TYR A 177 -14.36 11.02 3.60
C TYR A 177 -14.54 12.07 2.52
N ARG A 178 -13.56 12.97 2.41
CA ARG A 178 -13.47 13.94 1.33
C ARG A 178 -12.64 13.35 0.20
N ASP A 179 -13.18 13.37 -1.01
CA ASP A 179 -12.51 12.83 -2.18
C ASP A 179 -11.09 13.40 -2.36
N GLY A 180 -10.14 12.52 -2.70
CA GLY A 180 -8.73 12.89 -2.84
C GLY A 180 -7.97 13.20 -1.54
N CYS A 181 -8.56 13.06 -0.34
CA CYS A 181 -7.85 13.35 0.92
C CYS A 181 -6.86 12.24 1.35
N LYS A 182 -6.87 11.08 0.68
CA LYS A 182 -5.95 9.95 0.93
C LYS A 182 -5.14 9.62 -0.33
N LYS A 183 -3.88 9.18 -0.14
CA LYS A 183 -2.98 8.77 -1.23
C LYS A 183 -3.49 7.56 -2.02
N SER A 184 -4.17 6.63 -1.36
CA SER A 184 -4.82 5.48 -1.97
C SER A 184 -6.32 5.52 -1.68
N GLN A 185 -7.10 5.36 -2.74
CA GLN A 185 -8.56 5.32 -2.68
C GLN A 185 -9.02 4.00 -3.30
N PRO A 186 -9.82 3.20 -2.57
CA PRO A 186 -10.23 1.89 -3.05
C PRO A 186 -11.28 1.96 -4.17
N LEU A 187 -12.14 2.98 -4.18
CA LEU A 187 -13.21 3.17 -5.15
C LEU A 187 -13.08 4.52 -5.86
N THR A 188 -13.30 4.55 -7.17
CA THR A 188 -13.25 5.76 -7.98
C THR A 188 -14.42 5.80 -8.96
N THR A 189 -14.95 6.99 -9.25
CA THR A 189 -16.07 7.16 -10.20
C THR A 189 -15.61 7.17 -11.66
N LYS A 190 -14.34 7.49 -11.90
CA LYS A 190 -13.72 7.49 -13.22
C LYS A 190 -12.82 6.28 -13.38
N LYS A 191 -12.83 5.69 -14.57
CA LYS A 191 -11.80 4.74 -14.98
C LYS A 191 -10.47 5.49 -14.94
N LYS A 192 -9.60 5.16 -13.99
CA LYS A 192 -8.19 5.58 -14.09
C LYS A 192 -7.62 4.86 -15.31
N ASP A 193 -7.13 5.61 -16.29
CA ASP A 193 -6.40 5.03 -17.41
C ASP A 193 -5.26 4.18 -16.87
N GLU A 194 -5.19 2.91 -17.30
CA GLU A 194 -4.13 1.96 -16.93
C GLU A 194 -2.72 2.42 -17.36
N ASN A 195 -2.61 3.56 -18.05
CA ASN A 195 -1.37 4.04 -18.64
C ASN A 195 -0.43 4.82 -17.72
N GLN A 196 -0.73 5.00 -16.43
CA GLN A 196 0.08 5.89 -15.59
C GLN A 196 1.28 5.27 -14.84
N TYR A 197 1.70 4.04 -15.16
CA TYR A 197 2.99 3.49 -14.70
C TYR A 197 3.76 2.70 -15.77
N LYS A 198 3.71 3.13 -17.03
CA LYS A 198 4.86 2.87 -17.91
C LYS A 198 5.71 4.13 -17.88
N THR A 199 6.55 4.29 -16.85
CA THR A 199 7.70 5.19 -17.01
C THR A 199 8.46 4.64 -18.21
N PRO A 200 8.53 5.34 -19.36
CA PRO A 200 9.32 4.85 -20.47
C PRO A 200 10.74 4.64 -19.95
N ARG A 201 11.29 3.44 -20.16
CA ARG A 201 12.65 3.12 -19.70
C ARG A 201 13.60 4.17 -20.24
N ARG A 202 14.22 4.95 -19.34
CA ARG A 202 15.28 5.90 -19.70
C ARG A 202 16.51 5.09 -20.10
N ARG A 203 16.75 4.97 -21.41
CA ARG A 203 17.94 4.28 -21.91
C ARG A 203 19.16 5.16 -21.70
N LEU A 204 20.29 4.54 -21.34
CA LEU A 204 21.56 5.25 -21.30
C LEU A 204 22.08 5.47 -22.73
N PRO A 205 22.81 6.56 -22.97
CA PRO A 205 23.49 6.80 -24.25
C PRO A 205 24.58 5.74 -24.50
N GLU A 206 24.93 5.54 -25.77
CA GLU A 206 25.98 4.60 -26.17
C GLU A 206 27.31 4.91 -25.49
N ASN A 207 27.69 6.20 -25.47
CA ASN A 207 28.84 6.73 -24.75
C ASN A 207 28.35 7.38 -23.45
N ARG A 208 28.93 6.99 -22.32
CA ARG A 208 28.51 7.44 -20.99
C ARG A 208 29.69 7.54 -20.04
N PHE A 209 29.58 8.44 -19.08
CA PHE A 209 30.57 8.58 -18.03
C PHE A 209 30.38 7.47 -16.99
N GLY A 210 31.48 6.83 -16.60
CA GLY A 210 31.49 5.73 -15.65
C GLY A 210 32.65 5.85 -14.66
N ILE A 211 32.38 5.63 -13.38
CA ILE A 211 33.38 5.57 -12.31
C ILE A 211 33.46 4.12 -11.84
N THR A 212 34.68 3.57 -11.81
CA THR A 212 34.96 2.27 -11.20
C THR A 212 35.67 2.47 -9.87
N HIS A 213 35.04 2.01 -8.79
CA HIS A 213 35.59 1.97 -7.45
C HIS A 213 36.03 0.55 -7.09
N GLN A 214 37.31 0.39 -6.77
CA GLN A 214 37.84 -0.87 -6.24
C GLN A 214 37.61 -0.92 -4.72
N PHE A 215 37.10 -2.03 -4.23
CA PHE A 215 36.92 -2.26 -2.80
C PHE A 215 37.53 -3.59 -2.35
N ASP A 216 37.70 -3.69 -1.03
CA ASP A 216 38.21 -4.87 -0.33
C ASP A 216 37.40 -4.99 0.97
N ILE A 217 36.67 -6.10 1.11
CA ILE A 217 35.89 -6.43 2.31
C ILE A 217 36.47 -7.73 2.89
N SER A 218 37.15 -7.63 4.03
CA SER A 218 37.77 -8.77 4.71
C SER A 218 38.64 -9.65 3.79
N GLY A 219 39.42 -9.02 2.90
CA GLY A 219 40.31 -9.71 1.94
C GLY A 219 39.65 -10.05 0.60
N ASN A 220 38.33 -9.90 0.47
CA ASN A 220 37.61 -10.11 -0.77
C ASN A 220 37.62 -8.83 -1.61
N LYS A 221 38.46 -8.81 -2.64
CA LYS A 221 38.56 -7.69 -3.59
C LYS A 221 37.42 -7.75 -4.61
N GLY A 222 36.86 -6.59 -4.92
CA GLY A 222 35.87 -6.45 -5.98
C GLY A 222 35.87 -5.05 -6.58
N TYR A 223 35.04 -4.87 -7.60
CA TYR A 223 34.90 -3.60 -8.32
C TYR A 223 33.43 -3.23 -8.43
N ILE A 224 33.11 -1.98 -8.09
CA ILE A 224 31.81 -1.36 -8.35
C ILE A 224 32.01 -0.40 -9.53
N THR A 225 31.26 -0.57 -10.60
CA THR A 225 31.21 0.41 -11.68
C THR A 225 29.85 1.07 -11.69
N THR A 226 29.84 2.39 -11.67
CA THR A 226 28.62 3.21 -11.74
C THR A 226 28.67 4.05 -13.00
N ASN A 227 27.64 3.95 -13.85
CA ASN A 227 27.50 4.80 -15.03
C ASN A 227 26.36 5.78 -14.83
N THR A 228 26.55 7.02 -15.29
CA THR A 228 25.56 8.09 -15.15
C THR A 228 24.84 8.40 -16.45
N PHE A 229 23.68 9.01 -16.34
CA PHE A 229 23.05 9.74 -17.43
C PHE A 229 23.76 11.08 -17.67
N ASP A 230 23.37 11.78 -18.74
CA ASP A 230 23.95 13.08 -19.13
C ASP A 230 23.75 14.18 -18.08
N ASP A 231 22.75 14.02 -17.20
CA ASP A 231 22.47 14.92 -16.07
C ASP A 231 23.28 14.60 -14.80
N GLY A 232 24.17 13.60 -14.86
CA GLY A 232 24.98 13.14 -13.73
C GLY A 232 24.25 12.21 -12.76
N THR A 233 22.97 11.92 -12.96
CA THR A 233 22.23 10.95 -12.14
C THR A 233 22.67 9.52 -12.44
N LEU A 234 22.65 8.65 -11.42
CA LEU A 234 23.00 7.24 -11.57
C LEU A 234 22.04 6.55 -12.56
N GLY A 235 22.59 5.83 -13.54
CA GLY A 235 21.80 5.09 -14.54
C GLY A 235 22.07 3.59 -14.58
N GLU A 236 23.27 3.15 -14.22
CA GLU A 236 23.65 1.75 -14.26
C GLU A 236 24.69 1.42 -13.19
N VAL A 237 24.59 0.23 -12.61
CA VAL A 237 25.48 -0.28 -11.58
C VAL A 237 25.93 -1.67 -11.97
N TYR A 238 27.23 -1.91 -11.94
CA TYR A 238 27.84 -3.23 -12.03
C TYR A 238 28.66 -3.51 -10.78
N LEU A 239 28.61 -4.75 -10.33
CA LEU A 239 29.41 -5.24 -9.22
C LEU A 239 30.11 -6.50 -9.69
N ARG A 240 31.43 -6.52 -9.61
CA ARG A 240 32.25 -7.69 -9.91
C ARG A 240 32.91 -8.17 -8.63
N LEU A 241 32.63 -9.43 -8.29
CA LEU A 241 33.18 -10.09 -7.11
C LEU A 241 33.38 -11.58 -7.43
N GLY A 242 34.51 -12.14 -6.98
CA GLY A 242 34.81 -13.56 -7.14
C GLY A 242 35.49 -13.94 -8.45
N LYS A 243 35.78 -15.24 -8.62
CA LYS A 243 36.33 -15.82 -9.85
C LYS A 243 35.23 -15.96 -10.91
N SER A 244 35.61 -15.74 -12.17
CA SER A 244 34.74 -15.90 -13.34
C SER A 244 34.05 -17.28 -13.34
N GLY A 245 32.73 -17.31 -13.51
CA GLY A 245 31.90 -18.52 -13.58
C GLY A 245 31.37 -19.05 -12.25
N SER A 246 31.54 -18.33 -11.14
CA SER A 246 31.01 -18.75 -9.83
C SER A 246 29.52 -18.43 -9.63
N THR A 247 28.82 -19.21 -8.80
CA THR A 247 27.41 -18.95 -8.43
C THR A 247 27.22 -17.54 -7.86
N ILE A 248 28.18 -17.08 -7.05
CA ILE A 248 28.16 -15.74 -6.44
C ILE A 248 28.23 -14.66 -7.53
N GLU A 249 29.12 -14.80 -8.51
CA GLU A 249 29.20 -13.87 -9.63
C GLU A 249 27.90 -13.85 -10.46
N GLY A 250 27.31 -15.03 -10.72
CA GLY A 250 26.03 -15.14 -11.44
C GLY A 250 24.89 -14.41 -10.73
N LEU A 251 24.75 -14.61 -9.41
CA LEU A 251 23.74 -13.94 -8.59
C LEU A 251 23.97 -12.43 -8.53
N ILE A 252 25.22 -11.99 -8.37
CA ILE A 252 25.57 -10.56 -8.33
C ILE A 252 25.32 -9.89 -9.68
N ASN A 253 25.68 -10.53 -10.79
CA ASN A 253 25.40 -10.02 -12.14
C ASN A 253 23.89 -9.94 -12.40
N GLY A 254 23.12 -10.94 -11.95
CA GLY A 254 21.66 -10.90 -12.02
C GLY A 254 21.08 -9.74 -11.21
N PHE A 255 21.53 -9.57 -9.97
CA PHE A 255 21.10 -8.50 -9.08
C PHE A 255 21.42 -7.10 -9.64
N THR A 256 22.65 -6.88 -10.11
CA THR A 256 23.09 -5.59 -10.65
C THR A 256 22.39 -5.22 -11.94
N LYS A 257 22.07 -6.20 -12.78
CA LYS A 257 21.22 -6.01 -13.97
C LYS A 257 19.80 -5.61 -13.60
N LEU A 258 19.21 -6.24 -12.57
CA LEU A 258 17.90 -5.88 -12.05
C LEU A 258 17.91 -4.47 -11.44
N LEU A 259 18.93 -4.14 -10.65
CA LEU A 259 19.12 -2.83 -10.04
C LEU A 259 19.22 -1.74 -11.11
N SER A 260 20.08 -1.94 -12.11
CA SER A 260 20.24 -1.01 -13.24
C SER A 260 18.94 -0.82 -14.02
N THR A 261 18.21 -1.91 -14.27
CA THR A 261 16.92 -1.84 -14.95
C THR A 261 15.91 -1.06 -14.12
N SER A 262 15.86 -1.28 -12.81
CA SER A 262 14.96 -0.59 -11.87
C SER A 262 15.23 0.92 -11.86
N ILE A 263 16.50 1.32 -11.82
CA ILE A 263 16.90 2.74 -11.90
C ILE A 263 16.44 3.36 -13.22
N GLN A 264 16.61 2.65 -14.35
CA GLN A 264 16.18 3.13 -15.68
C GLN A 264 14.65 3.23 -15.84
N TYR A 265 13.86 2.53 -15.01
CA TYR A 265 12.41 2.69 -14.91
C TYR A 265 11.96 3.75 -13.90
N GLY A 266 12.90 4.48 -13.30
CA GLY A 266 12.62 5.61 -12.42
C GLY A 266 12.35 5.23 -10.97
N VAL A 267 12.83 4.07 -10.50
CA VAL A 267 12.75 3.73 -9.07
C VAL A 267 13.64 4.70 -8.27
N PRO A 268 13.10 5.40 -7.26
CA PRO A 268 13.88 6.35 -6.46
C PRO A 268 15.07 5.69 -5.75
N ILE A 269 16.25 6.30 -5.89
CA ILE A 269 17.53 5.76 -5.39
C ILE A 269 17.53 5.67 -3.85
N ASP A 270 16.95 6.66 -3.17
CA ASP A 270 16.82 6.70 -1.70
C ASP A 270 16.07 5.47 -1.16
N LYS A 271 15.00 5.04 -1.85
CA LYS A 271 14.24 3.84 -1.48
C LYS A 271 15.05 2.57 -1.66
N LEU A 272 15.80 2.47 -2.76
CA LEU A 272 16.67 1.33 -3.02
C LEU A 272 17.74 1.23 -1.93
N ILE A 273 18.43 2.34 -1.63
CA ILE A 273 19.45 2.40 -0.58
C ILE A 273 18.90 1.91 0.76
N ARG A 274 17.79 2.49 1.24
CA ARG A 274 17.17 2.11 2.52
C ARG A 274 16.72 0.65 2.58
N SER A 275 16.40 0.05 1.44
CA SER A 275 15.95 -1.36 1.41
C SER A 275 17.08 -2.37 1.58
N PHE A 276 18.30 -1.99 1.22
CA PHE A 276 19.43 -2.93 1.15
C PHE A 276 20.57 -2.63 2.14
N ILE A 277 20.61 -1.43 2.72
CA ILE A 277 21.50 -1.14 3.85
C ILE A 277 21.16 -2.08 5.03
N ASN A 278 22.19 -2.47 5.78
CA ASN A 278 22.13 -3.38 6.92
C ASN A 278 21.69 -4.83 6.60
N THR A 279 21.63 -5.20 5.32
CA THR A 279 21.49 -6.61 4.94
C THR A 279 22.72 -7.41 5.40
N LYS A 280 22.50 -8.60 5.96
CA LYS A 280 23.54 -9.40 6.62
C LYS A 280 23.81 -10.71 5.88
N PHE A 281 24.98 -10.82 5.26
CA PHE A 281 25.50 -12.05 4.64
C PHE A 281 26.94 -11.82 4.18
N GLU A 282 27.65 -12.87 3.76
CA GLU A 282 29.05 -12.78 3.32
C GLU A 282 29.18 -12.27 1.87
N PRO A 283 30.27 -11.55 1.50
CA PRO A 283 31.33 -11.04 2.37
C PRO A 283 30.87 -9.89 3.27
N ASN A 284 31.32 -9.89 4.52
CA ASN A 284 31.09 -8.82 5.49
C ASN A 284 32.36 -8.59 6.32
N GLY A 285 32.37 -7.49 7.10
CA GLY A 285 33.47 -7.13 7.98
C GLY A 285 34.13 -5.81 7.62
N PHE A 286 35.42 -5.68 7.92
CA PHE A 286 36.18 -4.45 7.75
C PHE A 286 36.52 -4.19 6.29
N THR A 287 36.54 -2.91 5.93
CA THR A 287 36.88 -2.47 4.58
C THR A 287 38.03 -1.47 4.60
N LYS A 288 38.73 -1.34 3.48
CA LYS A 288 39.82 -0.36 3.31
C LYS A 288 39.33 1.05 2.94
N ASN A 289 38.02 1.25 2.83
CA ASN A 289 37.44 2.55 2.47
C ASN A 289 37.42 3.48 3.69
N SER A 290 37.91 4.71 3.52
CA SER A 290 37.98 5.71 4.59
C SER A 290 36.61 6.10 5.16
N LYS A 291 35.56 6.08 4.34
CA LYS A 291 34.19 6.43 4.72
C LYS A 291 33.36 5.23 5.16
N ILE A 292 33.63 4.03 4.63
CA ILE A 292 32.89 2.80 4.97
C ILE A 292 33.82 1.85 5.73
N LYS A 293 33.98 2.04 7.04
CA LYS A 293 34.94 1.23 7.83
C LYS A 293 34.51 -0.23 7.96
N THR A 294 33.21 -0.48 8.10
CA THR A 294 32.62 -1.81 8.24
C THR A 294 31.37 -1.94 7.40
N THR A 295 31.10 -3.17 6.97
CA THR A 295 29.89 -3.51 6.22
C THR A 295 29.31 -4.84 6.69
N SER A 296 27.98 -4.94 6.72
CA SER A 296 27.28 -6.16 7.12
C SER A 296 27.07 -7.15 5.98
N SER A 297 27.27 -6.70 4.75
CA SER A 297 27.32 -7.53 3.54
C SER A 297 27.93 -6.78 2.37
N ILE A 298 28.09 -7.47 1.24
CA ILE A 298 28.50 -6.84 -0.01
C ILE A 298 27.43 -5.88 -0.56
N LEU A 299 26.14 -6.18 -0.38
CA LEU A 299 25.08 -5.27 -0.81
C LEU A 299 24.98 -4.05 0.09
N ASP A 300 25.15 -4.23 1.41
CA ASP A 300 25.26 -3.10 2.35
C ASP A 300 26.40 -2.15 1.94
N TYR A 301 27.56 -2.71 1.55
CA TYR A 301 28.68 -1.90 1.06
C TYR A 301 28.35 -1.16 -0.24
N LEU A 302 27.73 -1.87 -1.20
CA LEU A 302 27.33 -1.30 -2.49
C LEU A 302 26.39 -0.10 -2.29
N PHE A 303 25.36 -0.24 -1.48
CA PHE A 303 24.37 0.82 -1.28
C PHE A 303 24.90 1.96 -0.40
N LYS A 304 25.78 1.70 0.57
CA LYS A 304 26.52 2.76 1.28
C LYS A 304 27.42 3.54 0.33
N HIS A 305 28.08 2.86 -0.61
CA HIS A 305 28.92 3.52 -1.61
C HIS A 305 28.10 4.39 -2.57
N ILE A 306 26.96 3.89 -3.06
CA ILE A 306 26.01 4.65 -3.88
C ILE A 306 25.49 5.87 -3.11
N ASP A 307 25.11 5.70 -1.83
CA ASP A 307 24.59 6.78 -1.00
C ASP A 307 25.64 7.90 -0.82
N ILE A 308 26.90 7.55 -0.60
CA ILE A 308 27.99 8.54 -0.51
C ILE A 308 28.18 9.30 -1.83
N MET A 309 28.11 8.61 -2.97
CA MET A 309 28.40 9.19 -4.28
C MET A 309 27.26 10.04 -4.83
N TYR A 310 26.01 9.67 -4.56
CA TYR A 310 24.82 10.25 -5.21
C TYR A 310 23.82 10.88 -4.26
N CYS A 311 23.95 10.68 -2.95
CA CYS A 311 23.02 11.14 -1.93
C CYS A 311 23.72 11.71 -0.68
N ASN A 312 24.99 12.09 -0.82
CA ASN A 312 25.82 12.69 0.24
C ASN A 312 25.94 11.86 1.54
N GLY A 313 25.59 10.57 1.55
CA GLY A 313 25.63 9.74 2.76
C GLY A 313 24.47 9.96 3.74
N GLU A 314 23.43 10.70 3.35
CA GLU A 314 22.29 11.03 4.23
C GLU A 314 21.47 9.81 4.63
N ASN A 315 21.30 8.82 3.74
CA ASN A 315 20.41 7.69 4.00
C ASN A 315 21.09 6.58 4.81
N SER A 316 22.42 6.49 4.75
CA SER A 316 23.25 5.52 5.47
C SER A 316 23.69 5.99 6.85
N GLY A 317 23.44 7.26 7.20
CA GLY A 317 23.93 7.87 8.44
C GLY A 317 25.45 8.03 8.46
N LEU A 318 26.11 8.04 7.30
CA LEU A 318 27.56 8.22 7.15
C LEU A 318 27.97 9.70 7.02
N ASN A 319 27.04 10.62 7.30
CA ASN A 319 27.37 12.00 7.62
C ASN A 319 28.00 12.04 9.02
N PHE A 320 29.33 12.16 9.11
CA PHE A 320 30.14 12.89 10.10
C PHE A 320 31.58 12.34 10.21
N GLU A 321 32.54 13.24 10.42
CA GLU A 321 33.96 12.98 10.66
C GLU A 321 34.18 12.06 11.88
N ILE A 322 34.85 10.91 11.70
CA ILE A 322 35.12 9.96 12.78
C ILE A 322 36.58 10.09 13.26
N LYS A 323 36.78 10.48 14.52
CA LYS A 323 38.09 10.45 15.22
C LYS A 323 38.60 9.02 15.45
N ARG A 324 39.92 8.87 15.49
CA ARG A 324 40.64 7.58 15.35
C ARG A 324 40.59 6.65 16.56
N ASP A 325 40.02 7.05 17.69
CA ASP A 325 40.37 6.42 18.98
C ASP A 325 39.41 5.31 19.45
N ASP A 326 38.33 5.00 18.71
CA ASP A 326 37.25 4.10 19.18
C ASP A 326 37.22 2.69 18.54
N ILE A 327 38.35 2.07 18.16
CA ILE A 327 38.33 0.72 17.55
C ILE A 327 39.08 -0.32 18.40
N PRO A 328 38.42 -1.40 18.90
CA PRO A 328 39.09 -2.51 19.55
C PRO A 328 39.69 -3.49 18.54
N ASP A 329 40.90 -3.95 18.82
CA ASP A 329 41.71 -4.87 18.01
C ASP A 329 41.34 -6.35 18.27
N GLN A 330 40.95 -7.10 17.24
CA GLN A 330 40.80 -8.57 17.32
C GLN A 330 41.17 -9.24 16.00
N SER A 331 42.39 -9.78 15.96
CA SER A 331 42.89 -10.71 14.95
C SER A 331 42.20 -12.09 15.05
N PHE A 332 41.64 -12.62 13.96
CA PHE A 332 41.18 -14.02 13.87
C PHE A 332 41.82 -14.79 12.70
N SER A 333 42.22 -16.04 12.97
CA SER A 333 43.01 -16.94 12.11
C SER A 333 42.18 -17.70 11.06
N ILE A 334 42.77 -17.94 9.89
CA ILE A 334 42.11 -18.28 8.61
C ILE A 334 41.83 -19.79 8.36
N ASP A 335 42.32 -20.73 9.18
CA ASP A 335 42.37 -22.16 8.80
C ASP A 335 41.36 -23.10 9.51
N ALA A 336 40.15 -22.65 9.84
CA ALA A 336 39.15 -23.52 10.48
C ALA A 336 38.12 -24.10 9.48
N PRO A 337 37.88 -25.42 9.48
CA PRO A 337 36.88 -26.02 8.60
C PRO A 337 35.44 -25.59 8.96
N SER A 338 34.54 -25.59 7.98
CA SER A 338 33.12 -25.29 8.21
C SER A 338 32.42 -26.36 9.05
N CYS A 339 31.46 -25.96 9.89
CA CYS A 339 30.69 -26.87 10.73
C CYS A 339 29.85 -27.83 9.88
N SER A 340 29.98 -29.13 10.11
CA SER A 340 29.23 -30.17 9.40
C SER A 340 27.72 -30.14 9.65
N ASN A 341 27.28 -29.50 10.74
CA ASN A 341 25.87 -29.46 11.13
C ASN A 341 25.13 -28.22 10.62
N CYS A 342 25.77 -27.04 10.63
CA CYS A 342 25.10 -25.78 10.27
C CYS A 342 25.86 -24.90 9.26
N GLY A 343 27.02 -25.36 8.78
CA GLY A 343 27.83 -24.63 7.80
C GLY A 343 28.61 -23.43 8.34
N SER A 344 28.37 -22.98 9.57
CA SER A 344 29.12 -21.87 10.18
C SER A 344 30.60 -22.22 10.37
N LEU A 345 31.50 -21.24 10.18
CA LEU A 345 32.93 -21.43 10.46
C LEU A 345 33.15 -21.86 11.91
N THR A 346 33.88 -22.95 12.09
CA THR A 346 34.31 -23.38 13.42
C THR A 346 35.52 -22.56 13.85
N TYR A 347 35.90 -22.64 15.13
CA TYR A 347 37.15 -22.07 15.63
C TYR A 347 37.91 -23.14 16.39
N ARG A 348 39.24 -23.03 16.40
CA ARG A 348 40.10 -23.98 17.07
C ARG A 348 39.90 -23.89 18.59
N ASN A 349 39.58 -25.02 19.21
CA ASN A 349 39.43 -25.18 20.65
C ASN A 349 40.24 -26.40 21.09
N GLY A 350 41.52 -26.19 21.38
CA GLY A 350 42.50 -27.26 21.63
C GLY A 350 42.84 -28.03 20.34
N SER A 351 42.79 -29.37 20.42
CA SER A 351 42.95 -30.28 19.27
C SER A 351 41.67 -30.39 18.42
N CYS A 352 40.55 -29.82 18.87
CA CYS A 352 39.27 -29.87 18.18
C CYS A 352 38.89 -28.53 17.56
N TYR A 353 37.85 -28.55 16.74
CA TYR A 353 37.14 -27.38 16.27
C TYR A 353 35.75 -27.31 16.89
N LEU A 354 35.33 -26.12 17.33
CA LEU A 354 34.02 -25.89 17.96
C LEU A 354 33.20 -24.89 17.14
N CYS A 355 31.91 -25.15 16.96
CA CYS A 355 30.98 -24.21 16.34
C CYS A 355 30.28 -23.36 17.42
N ARG A 356 30.45 -22.02 17.40
CA ARG A 356 29.72 -21.13 18.34
C ARG A 356 28.22 -21.05 18.07
N ASN A 357 27.81 -21.36 16.84
CA ASN A 357 26.42 -21.20 16.44
C ASN A 357 25.53 -22.35 16.93
N CYS A 358 25.99 -23.60 16.80
CA CYS A 358 25.21 -24.79 17.18
C CYS A 358 25.88 -25.68 18.24
N GLY A 359 27.06 -25.31 18.73
CA GLY A 359 27.77 -26.07 19.77
C GLY A 359 28.43 -27.37 19.29
N THR A 360 28.29 -27.74 18.02
CA THR A 360 28.90 -28.96 17.47
C THR A 360 30.43 -28.87 17.48
N SER A 361 31.09 -29.89 18.03
CA SER A 361 32.54 -30.07 17.97
C SER A 361 32.94 -31.11 16.91
N GLY A 362 34.03 -30.88 16.18
CA GLY A 362 34.54 -31.80 15.15
C GLY A 362 36.05 -31.72 14.97
N GLY A 363 36.64 -32.71 14.29
CA GLY A 363 38.07 -32.72 13.97
C GLY A 363 39.01 -32.96 15.16
N CYS A 364 38.54 -33.61 16.22
CA CYS A 364 39.38 -34.07 17.32
C CYS A 364 40.20 -35.28 16.88
N SER A 365 41.50 -35.12 16.64
CA SER A 365 42.46 -36.22 16.43
C SER A 365 43.62 -36.08 17.38
#